data_AF-A0A7W7BMW5-F1
#
_entry.id   AF-A0A7W7BMW5-F1
#
_cell.length_a   1.000
_cell.length_b   1.000
_cell.length_c   1.000
_cell.angle_alpha   90.00
_cell.angle_beta   90.00
_cell.angle_gamma   90.00
#
_symmetry.space_group_name_H-M   'P 1'
#
loop_
_entity.id
_entity.type
_entity.pdbx_description
1 polymer ?
#
loop_
_entity_poly.entity_id
_entity_poly.type
_entity_poly.pdbx_seq_one_letter_code
_entity_poly.pdbx_strand_id
1 'polypeptide(L)'
;MTIIPDAGKQPQSRALVFAGVDTHKEIHVAAVVDETGTVLGTHSFSTTRAGYRALLAWVRSHGVLVRIGIEGTGSYGAGLTRHLAKNDVTVLEVDRPDRSDRRRKGKDDDLDAINAARAALHERRTTIPKSKDGAVEALRILRVARAQAVRERRNTLQLLRMSIVAAPDEVRDQIRNLTRMQLIRHLAAWRPDVSNATDPVVAYRVALKSFGRRYLELTDEIVDLDDLINPIVQALAPQLLERVGIGIEVAGQLLVTAGDNPERMKSEAAFAMLCGVSPLPASSGMTQRHRLNRGGDRQANRALHLAVISRLRLDPRTKAYAAKKTAEGHSKMEIIRCLKRYLAREVYFLLNPGIEHITPNTKPRRIAA
;
A
#
# COMPACT_ATOMS: atom_id res chain seq x y z
N MET A 1 -29.29 14.47 68.95
CA MET A 1 -28.59 14.91 67.72
C MET A 1 -28.00 13.68 67.07
N THR A 2 -28.70 13.13 66.08
CA THR A 2 -28.28 11.92 65.38
C THR A 2 -27.35 12.32 64.24
N ILE A 3 -26.10 11.91 64.33
CA ILE A 3 -25.08 12.16 63.30
C ILE A 3 -25.36 11.17 62.16
N ILE A 4 -25.78 11.71 61.01
CA ILE A 4 -25.90 10.95 59.76
C ILE A 4 -24.48 10.86 59.17
N PRO A 5 -23.94 9.66 58.90
CA PRO A 5 -22.65 9.54 58.26
C PRO A 5 -22.74 9.95 56.79
N ASP A 6 -21.78 10.78 56.39
CA ASP A 6 -21.57 11.26 55.03
C ASP A 6 -21.45 10.08 54.06
N ALA A 7 -22.40 10.00 53.13
CA ALA A 7 -22.39 8.99 52.08
C ALA A 7 -21.23 9.33 51.14
N GLY A 8 -20.09 8.68 51.39
CA GLY A 8 -18.91 8.76 50.54
C GLY A 8 -19.30 8.60 49.08
N LYS A 9 -18.99 9.62 48.27
CA LYS A 9 -19.06 9.56 46.80
C LYS A 9 -18.28 8.33 46.34
N GLN A 10 -19.00 7.28 45.96
CA GLN A 10 -18.42 6.20 45.17
C GLN A 10 -17.81 6.84 43.91
N PRO A 11 -16.61 6.44 43.48
CA PRO A 11 -16.06 6.90 42.21
C PRO A 11 -17.05 6.48 41.12
N GLN A 12 -17.71 7.46 40.50
CA GLN A 12 -18.57 7.22 39.33
C GLN A 12 -17.73 6.47 38.31
N SER A 13 -18.12 5.23 37.98
CA SER A 13 -17.52 4.52 36.87
C SER A 13 -17.70 5.39 35.64
N ARG A 14 -16.59 5.86 35.06
CA ARG A 14 -16.66 6.63 33.82
C ARG A 14 -17.30 5.73 32.76
N ALA A 15 -18.39 6.21 32.15
CA ALA A 15 -19.10 5.49 31.11
C ALA A 15 -18.14 5.09 29.97
N LEU A 16 -18.30 3.89 29.43
CA LEU A 16 -17.54 3.44 28.28
C LEU A 16 -18.02 4.17 27.03
N VAL A 17 -17.09 4.66 26.22
CA VAL A 17 -17.41 5.39 24.99
C VAL A 17 -16.63 4.87 23.80
N PHE A 18 -17.23 5.03 22.63
CA PHE A 18 -16.68 4.67 21.34
C PHE A 18 -16.67 5.93 20.47
N ALA A 19 -15.65 6.08 19.64
CA ALA A 19 -15.53 7.26 18.79
C ALA A 19 -15.43 6.88 17.32
N GLY A 20 -15.76 7.83 16.45
CA GLY A 20 -15.67 7.71 15.00
C GLY A 20 -15.12 8.99 14.41
N VAL A 21 -14.32 8.88 13.35
CA VAL A 21 -13.73 10.04 12.68
C VAL A 21 -13.84 9.91 11.17
N ASP A 22 -14.48 10.90 10.55
CA ASP A 22 -14.38 11.13 9.12
C ASP A 22 -13.19 12.08 8.84
N THR A 23 -12.33 11.70 7.90
CA THR A 23 -11.05 12.36 7.68
C THR A 23 -11.01 13.11 6.36
N HIS A 24 -10.84 14.44 6.44
CA HIS A 24 -10.58 15.31 5.29
C HIS A 24 -9.22 16.00 5.40
N LYS A 25 -8.85 16.74 4.35
CA LYS A 25 -7.54 17.40 4.20
C LYS A 25 -7.24 18.39 5.32
N GLU A 26 -8.21 19.22 5.68
CA GLU A 26 -8.01 20.36 6.60
C GLU A 26 -8.71 20.18 7.95
N ILE A 27 -9.79 19.40 7.95
CA ILE A 27 -10.62 19.14 9.14
C ILE A 27 -10.88 17.65 9.27
N HIS A 28 -10.89 17.16 10.51
CA HIS A 28 -11.42 15.86 10.90
C HIS A 28 -12.69 16.08 11.70
N VAL A 29 -13.77 15.40 11.33
CA VAL A 29 -15.03 15.42 12.06
C VAL A 29 -15.06 14.18 12.95
N ALA A 30 -15.21 14.37 14.25
CA ALA A 30 -15.27 13.28 15.22
C ALA A 30 -16.65 13.20 15.85
N ALA A 31 -17.11 11.98 16.12
CA ALA A 31 -18.33 11.70 16.86
C ALA A 31 -18.02 10.75 18.03
N VAL A 32 -18.72 10.90 19.15
CA VAL A 32 -18.66 9.99 20.30
C VAL A 32 -20.04 9.37 20.52
N VAL A 33 -20.05 8.06 20.77
CA VAL A 33 -21.25 7.30 21.13
C VAL A 33 -21.01 6.49 22.41
N ASP A 34 -22.08 6.22 23.15
CA ASP A 34 -22.07 5.31 24.30
C ASP A 34 -22.21 3.84 23.89
N GLU A 35 -22.32 2.94 24.88
CA GLU A 35 -22.50 1.49 24.67
C GLU A 35 -23.80 1.12 23.95
N THR A 36 -24.81 2.00 23.97
CA THR A 36 -26.09 1.82 23.29
C THR A 36 -26.07 2.36 21.84
N GLY A 37 -25.01 3.07 21.46
CA GLY A 37 -24.90 3.74 20.17
C GLY A 37 -25.57 5.12 20.12
N THR A 38 -25.95 5.66 21.27
CA THR A 38 -26.48 7.02 21.43
C THR A 38 -25.36 8.03 21.24
N VAL A 39 -25.60 9.07 20.44
CA VAL A 39 -24.60 10.10 20.14
C VAL A 39 -24.47 11.04 21.33
N LEU A 40 -23.25 11.16 21.86
CA LEU A 40 -22.91 12.06 22.97
C LEU A 40 -22.41 13.42 22.48
N GLY A 41 -21.85 13.49 21.27
CA GLY A 41 -21.43 14.74 20.64
C GLY A 41 -20.73 14.54 19.30
N THR A 42 -20.73 15.60 18.49
CA THR A 42 -19.91 15.75 17.27
C THR A 42 -19.06 17.01 17.38
N HIS A 43 -17.84 16.98 16.85
CA HIS A 43 -16.96 18.15 16.83
C HIS A 43 -15.90 18.06 15.73
N SER A 44 -15.53 19.22 15.17
CA SER A 44 -14.50 19.36 14.13
C SER A 44 -13.14 19.74 14.70
N PHE A 45 -12.07 19.13 14.20
CA PHE A 45 -10.70 19.39 14.64
C PHE A 45 -9.76 19.62 13.46
N SER A 46 -8.77 20.49 13.62
CA SER A 46 -7.76 20.72 12.58
C SER A 46 -6.86 19.49 12.35
N THR A 47 -6.35 19.32 11.13
CA THR A 47 -5.42 18.23 10.77
C THR A 47 -3.97 18.49 11.22
N THR A 48 -3.80 18.98 12.45
CA THR A 48 -2.52 19.34 13.04
C THR A 48 -2.24 18.53 14.31
N ARG A 49 -0.99 18.52 14.77
CA ARG A 49 -0.64 17.88 16.06
C ARG A 49 -1.44 18.45 17.24
N ALA A 50 -1.73 19.75 17.22
CA ALA A 50 -2.57 20.39 18.23
C ALA A 50 -4.02 19.91 18.11
N GLY A 51 -4.56 19.84 16.90
CA GLY A 51 -5.90 19.32 16.62
C GLY A 51 -6.07 17.86 17.04
N TYR A 52 -5.08 17.00 16.79
CA TYR A 52 -5.13 15.60 17.21
C TYR A 52 -5.16 15.44 18.74
N ARG A 53 -4.38 16.25 19.47
CA ARG A 53 -4.42 16.28 20.95
C ARG A 53 -5.78 16.76 21.45
N ALA A 54 -6.31 17.83 20.85
CA ALA A 54 -7.62 18.37 21.20
C ALA A 54 -8.74 17.35 20.96
N LEU A 55 -8.70 16.63 19.82
CA LEU A 55 -9.63 15.55 19.50
C LEU A 55 -9.59 14.46 20.57
N LEU A 56 -8.40 13.94 20.90
CA LEU A 56 -8.29 12.87 21.89
C LEU A 56 -8.73 13.32 23.29
N ALA A 57 -8.39 14.54 23.70
CA ALA A 57 -8.83 15.11 24.97
C ALA A 57 -10.35 15.26 25.03
N TRP A 58 -10.97 15.76 23.94
CA TRP A 58 -12.42 15.89 23.82
C TRP A 58 -13.13 14.52 23.83
N VAL A 59 -12.61 13.51 23.12
CA VAL A 59 -13.20 12.16 23.20
C VAL A 59 -13.13 11.62 24.63
N ARG A 60 -11.97 11.77 25.31
CA ARG A 60 -11.78 11.30 26.69
C ARG A 60 -12.57 12.11 27.73
N SER A 61 -13.06 13.30 27.41
CA SER A 61 -13.93 14.05 28.33
C SER A 61 -15.34 13.45 28.42
N HIS A 62 -15.75 12.62 27.46
CA HIS A 62 -17.06 11.95 27.47
C HIS A 62 -17.06 10.62 28.24
N GLY A 63 -15.90 10.02 28.50
CA GLY A 63 -15.82 8.73 29.19
C GLY A 63 -14.51 7.98 28.96
N VAL A 64 -14.50 6.68 29.26
CA VAL A 64 -13.36 5.79 28.96
C VAL A 64 -13.45 5.36 27.50
N LEU A 65 -12.55 5.86 26.67
CA LEU A 65 -12.47 5.48 25.26
C LEU A 65 -12.03 4.03 25.11
N VAL A 66 -12.92 3.16 24.64
CA VAL A 66 -12.64 1.75 24.36
C VAL A 66 -11.90 1.61 23.04
N ARG A 67 -12.42 2.26 21.98
CA ARG A 67 -11.84 2.23 20.62
C ARG A 67 -12.42 3.31 19.74
N ILE A 68 -11.70 3.60 18.65
CA ILE A 68 -12.06 4.63 17.68
C ILE A 68 -12.03 4.11 16.25
N GLY A 69 -13.11 4.32 15.51
CA GLY A 69 -13.22 4.04 14.09
C GLY A 69 -12.73 5.23 13.28
N ILE A 70 -11.85 5.01 12.31
CA ILE A 70 -11.32 6.08 11.46
C ILE A 70 -11.48 5.68 10.00
N GLU A 71 -12.11 6.55 9.23
CA GLU A 71 -12.13 6.42 7.78
C GLU A 71 -10.78 6.87 7.20
N GLY A 72 -10.17 6.07 6.32
CA GLY A 72 -8.97 6.48 5.59
C GLY A 72 -7.71 6.63 6.46
N THR A 73 -7.45 5.67 7.34
CA THR A 73 -6.25 5.64 8.21
C THR A 73 -4.94 5.71 7.42
N GLY A 74 -4.97 5.27 6.15
CA GLY A 74 -3.83 5.30 5.26
C GLY A 74 -3.59 6.62 4.51
N SER A 75 -4.53 7.58 4.55
CA SER A 75 -4.50 8.84 3.77
C SER A 75 -4.63 10.06 4.69
N TYR A 76 -5.79 10.76 4.68
CA TYR A 76 -6.02 11.95 5.50
C TYR A 76 -6.00 11.62 6.99
N GLY A 77 -6.43 10.42 7.39
CA GLY A 77 -6.37 9.95 8.77
C GLY A 77 -4.98 9.55 9.27
N ALA A 78 -3.95 9.48 8.42
CA ALA A 78 -2.65 8.92 8.79
C ALA A 78 -1.94 9.66 9.94
N GLY A 79 -2.09 10.99 10.01
CA GLY A 79 -1.56 11.78 11.12
C GLY A 79 -2.25 11.45 12.44
N LEU A 80 -3.58 11.39 12.42
CA LEU A 80 -4.41 11.09 13.58
C LEU A 80 -4.20 9.65 14.07
N THR A 81 -4.19 8.66 13.17
CA THR A 81 -3.96 7.25 13.52
C THR A 81 -2.65 7.05 14.27
N ARG A 82 -1.55 7.66 13.80
CA ARG A 82 -0.26 7.61 14.52
C ARG A 82 -0.30 8.31 15.87
N HIS A 83 -1.02 9.42 15.99
CA HIS A 83 -1.18 10.11 17.27
C HIS A 83 -1.91 9.23 18.29
N LEU A 84 -2.99 8.56 17.86
CA LEU A 84 -3.80 7.68 18.70
C LEU A 84 -3.05 6.41 19.09
N ALA A 85 -2.32 5.79 18.17
CA ALA A 85 -1.48 4.62 18.46
C ALA A 85 -0.42 4.95 19.52
N LYS A 86 0.23 6.12 19.45
CA LYS A 86 1.20 6.59 20.48
C LYS A 86 0.59 6.87 21.85
N ASN A 87 -0.74 6.90 21.96
CA ASN A 87 -1.48 7.11 23.21
C ASN A 87 -2.28 5.86 23.61
N ASP A 88 -1.87 4.69 23.11
CA ASP A 88 -2.44 3.37 23.40
C ASP A 88 -3.95 3.26 23.12
N VAL A 89 -4.44 4.00 22.13
CA VAL A 89 -5.83 3.94 21.70
C VAL A 89 -6.00 2.84 20.65
N THR A 90 -6.97 1.95 20.87
CA THR A 90 -7.37 0.96 19.87
C THR A 90 -8.04 1.63 18.68
N VAL A 91 -7.38 1.62 17.52
CA VAL A 91 -7.88 2.19 16.26
C VAL A 91 -8.39 1.09 15.33
N LEU A 92 -9.57 1.29 14.77
CA LEU A 92 -10.14 0.46 13.71
C LEU A 92 -10.28 1.28 12.42
N GLU A 93 -9.77 0.75 11.31
CA GLU A 93 -10.05 1.32 10.00
C GLU A 93 -11.46 0.92 9.58
N VAL A 94 -12.32 1.91 9.33
CA VAL A 94 -13.71 1.72 8.92
C VAL A 94 -13.79 1.85 7.40
N ASP A 95 -14.33 0.83 6.73
CA ASP A 95 -14.60 0.91 5.30
C ASP A 95 -15.68 1.96 5.00
N ARG A 96 -15.42 2.80 3.99
CA ARG A 96 -16.43 3.70 3.43
C ARG A 96 -17.69 2.92 3.04
N PRO A 97 -18.91 3.37 3.41
CA PRO A 97 -20.14 2.77 2.91
C PRO A 97 -20.19 2.82 1.37
N ASP A 98 -20.98 1.92 0.77
CA ASP A 98 -21.07 1.80 -0.69
C ASP A 98 -21.47 3.14 -1.33
N ARG A 99 -20.83 3.49 -2.45
CA ARG A 99 -21.05 4.76 -3.17
C ARG A 99 -22.49 4.89 -3.68
N SER A 100 -23.22 3.79 -3.77
CA SER A 100 -24.65 3.72 -4.09
C SER A 100 -25.52 4.25 -2.94
N ASP A 101 -25.21 3.86 -1.70
CA ASP A 101 -25.93 4.29 -0.49
C ASP A 101 -25.67 5.78 -0.18
N ARG A 102 -24.43 6.25 -0.36
CA ARG A 102 -24.05 7.67 -0.16
C ARG A 102 -24.75 8.61 -1.14
N ARG A 103 -25.00 8.16 -2.38
CA ARG A 103 -25.73 8.93 -3.40
C ARG A 103 -27.22 9.12 -3.09
N ARG A 104 -27.82 8.21 -2.32
CA ARG A 104 -29.24 8.31 -1.91
C ARG A 104 -29.47 9.20 -0.69
N LYS A 105 -28.48 9.31 0.20
CA LYS A 105 -28.63 9.99 1.50
C LYS A 105 -28.08 11.42 1.55
N GLY A 106 -27.27 11.83 0.56
CA GLY A 106 -26.58 13.12 0.59
C GLY A 106 -25.24 13.04 1.34
N LYS A 107 -24.44 14.10 1.25
CA LYS A 107 -23.13 14.21 1.94
C LYS A 107 -23.35 14.94 3.26
N ASP A 108 -23.06 14.27 4.38
CA ASP A 108 -23.10 14.83 5.73
C ASP A 108 -21.91 14.26 6.50
N ASP A 109 -20.93 15.12 6.77
CA ASP A 109 -19.65 14.72 7.37
C ASP A 109 -19.82 14.32 8.85
N ASP A 110 -20.85 14.84 9.56
CA ASP A 110 -21.20 14.43 10.93
C ASP A 110 -21.80 13.02 10.94
N LEU A 111 -22.69 12.72 9.99
CA LEU A 111 -23.25 11.37 9.83
C LEU A 111 -22.17 10.34 9.52
N ASP A 112 -21.17 10.68 8.71
CA ASP A 112 -20.06 9.78 8.38
C ASP A 112 -19.19 9.50 9.63
N ALA A 113 -18.91 10.50 10.46
CA ALA A 113 -18.23 10.31 11.75
C ALA A 113 -19.05 9.45 12.73
N ILE A 114 -20.36 9.67 12.83
CA ILE A 114 -21.27 8.86 13.67
C ILE A 114 -21.32 7.41 13.17
N ASN A 115 -21.38 7.20 11.86
CA ASN A 115 -21.37 5.87 11.26
C ASN A 115 -20.05 5.15 11.56
N ALA A 116 -18.92 5.87 11.50
CA ALA A 116 -17.62 5.31 11.90
C ALA A 116 -17.60 4.94 13.39
N ALA A 117 -18.23 5.73 14.27
CA ALA A 117 -18.30 5.44 15.71
C ALA A 117 -19.12 4.18 15.98
N ARG A 118 -20.26 4.04 15.31
CA ARG A 118 -21.12 2.84 15.40
C ARG A 118 -20.47 1.61 14.77
N ALA A 119 -19.73 1.78 13.69
CA ALA A 119 -18.95 0.69 13.09
C ALA A 119 -17.87 0.20 14.07
N ALA A 120 -17.20 1.12 14.76
CA ALA A 120 -16.26 0.77 15.82
C ALA A 120 -16.97 0.09 17.00
N LEU A 121 -18.09 0.62 17.49
CA LEU A 121 -18.90 -0.01 18.55
C LEU A 121 -19.25 -1.46 18.21
N HIS A 122 -19.73 -1.74 17.00
CA HIS A 122 -20.18 -3.08 16.61
C HIS A 122 -19.12 -3.97 15.93
N GLU A 123 -17.89 -3.47 15.76
CA GLU A 123 -16.81 -4.13 14.98
C GLU A 123 -17.27 -4.57 13.57
N ARG A 124 -18.15 -3.76 12.95
CA ARG A 124 -18.71 -4.08 11.63
C ARG A 124 -17.87 -3.42 10.55
N ARG A 125 -17.37 -4.23 9.61
CA ARG A 125 -16.53 -3.78 8.48
C ARG A 125 -15.30 -3.00 8.93
N THR A 126 -14.72 -3.43 10.04
CA THR A 126 -13.51 -2.84 10.60
C THR A 126 -12.30 -3.73 10.32
N THR A 127 -11.17 -3.09 10.04
CA THR A 127 -9.87 -3.78 9.95
C THR A 127 -8.84 -3.11 10.86
N ILE A 128 -7.83 -3.87 11.28
CA ILE A 128 -6.69 -3.27 11.99
C ILE A 128 -5.85 -2.52 10.94
N PRO A 129 -5.65 -1.21 11.09
CA PRO A 129 -4.87 -0.43 10.14
C PRO A 129 -3.40 -0.86 10.14
N LYS A 130 -2.69 -0.53 9.07
CA LYS A 130 -1.21 -0.64 9.08
C LYS A 130 -0.64 0.35 10.08
N SER A 131 0.31 -0.07 10.92
CA SER A 131 0.91 0.79 11.95
C SER A 131 1.59 2.04 11.37
N LYS A 132 2.27 1.88 10.22
CA LYS A 132 2.90 2.97 9.44
C LYS A 132 3.89 3.83 10.24
N ASP A 133 4.64 3.19 11.12
CA ASP A 133 5.57 3.83 12.05
C ASP A 133 6.92 3.11 12.15
N GLY A 134 7.09 2.00 11.43
CA GLY A 134 8.33 1.21 11.41
C GLY A 134 9.11 1.29 10.09
N ALA A 135 10.07 0.38 9.96
CA ALA A 135 10.96 0.30 8.81
C ALA A 135 10.24 -0.03 7.49
N VAL A 136 9.09 -0.71 7.52
CA VAL A 136 8.29 -0.98 6.30
C VAL A 136 7.66 0.31 5.79
N GLU A 137 7.26 1.23 6.66
CA GLU A 137 6.77 2.55 6.23
C GLU A 137 7.90 3.40 5.62
N ALA A 138 9.09 3.41 6.24
CA ALA A 138 10.26 4.07 5.67
C ALA A 138 10.57 3.50 4.26
N LEU A 139 10.60 2.18 4.13
CA LEU A 139 10.75 1.47 2.86
C LEU A 139 9.65 1.88 1.86
N ARG A 140 8.40 1.99 2.30
CA ARG A 140 7.28 2.39 1.43
C ARG A 140 7.53 3.76 0.82
N ILE A 141 7.94 4.74 1.62
CA ILE A 141 8.20 6.11 1.15
C ILE A 141 9.36 6.14 0.16
N LEU A 142 10.48 5.51 0.51
CA LEU A 142 11.66 5.43 -0.37
C LEU A 142 11.33 4.75 -1.71
N ARG A 143 10.57 3.64 -1.67
CA ARG A 143 10.13 2.94 -2.90
C ARG A 143 9.20 3.79 -3.76
N VAL A 144 8.36 4.64 -3.16
CA VAL A 144 7.50 5.56 -3.93
C VAL A 144 8.37 6.58 -4.68
N ALA A 145 9.35 7.20 -4.00
CA ALA A 145 10.29 8.12 -4.62
C ALA A 145 11.05 7.44 -5.77
N ARG A 146 11.62 6.25 -5.51
CA ARG A 146 12.37 5.49 -6.50
C ARG A 146 11.52 5.13 -7.72
N ALA A 147 10.30 4.66 -7.50
CA ALA A 147 9.40 4.30 -8.57
C ALA A 147 9.02 5.51 -9.44
N GLN A 148 8.94 6.71 -8.86
CA GLN A 148 8.75 7.95 -9.60
C GLN A 148 10.00 8.29 -10.42
N ALA A 149 11.19 8.29 -9.81
CA ALA A 149 12.44 8.56 -10.51
C ALA A 149 12.66 7.62 -11.71
N VAL A 150 12.37 6.32 -11.54
CA VAL A 150 12.42 5.32 -12.63
C VAL A 150 11.45 5.68 -13.78
N ARG A 151 10.22 6.09 -13.46
CA ARG A 151 9.23 6.50 -14.47
C ARG A 151 9.68 7.75 -15.20
N GLU A 152 10.14 8.76 -14.47
CA GLU A 152 10.59 10.03 -15.03
C GLU A 152 11.84 9.84 -15.90
N ARG A 153 12.77 8.97 -15.49
CA ARG A 153 13.97 8.65 -16.29
C ARG A 153 13.57 7.99 -17.61
N ARG A 154 12.62 7.06 -17.56
CA ARG A 154 12.06 6.42 -18.77
C ARG A 154 11.38 7.44 -19.68
N ASN A 155 10.55 8.31 -19.12
CA ASN A 155 9.84 9.34 -19.89
C ASN A 155 10.82 10.32 -20.52
N THR A 156 11.84 10.74 -19.78
CA THR A 156 12.92 11.61 -20.27
C THR A 156 13.66 10.97 -21.43
N LEU A 157 14.03 9.69 -21.32
CA LEU A 157 14.66 8.96 -22.42
C LEU A 157 13.76 8.85 -23.65
N GLN A 158 12.46 8.65 -23.45
CA GLN A 158 11.50 8.61 -24.55
C GLN A 158 11.41 9.95 -25.25
N LEU A 159 11.25 11.05 -24.50
CA LEU A 159 11.20 12.40 -25.06
C LEU A 159 12.47 12.74 -25.82
N LEU A 160 13.64 12.45 -25.22
CA LEU A 160 14.94 12.62 -25.87
C LEU A 160 15.00 11.92 -27.22
N ARG A 161 14.58 10.65 -27.30
CA ARG A 161 14.56 9.89 -28.56
C ARG A 161 13.62 10.48 -29.58
N MET A 162 12.40 10.85 -29.18
CA MET A 162 11.43 11.47 -30.09
C MET A 162 11.93 12.81 -30.62
N SER A 163 12.57 13.62 -29.77
CA SER A 163 13.17 14.89 -30.17
C SER A 163 14.33 14.69 -31.14
N ILE A 164 15.19 13.68 -30.94
CA ILE A 164 16.28 13.38 -31.88
C ILE A 164 15.73 13.00 -33.26
N VAL A 165 14.65 12.22 -33.33
CA VAL A 165 14.04 11.83 -34.62
C VAL A 165 13.60 13.05 -35.42
N ALA A 166 13.03 14.06 -34.76
CA ALA A 166 12.53 15.28 -35.38
C ALA A 166 13.57 16.42 -35.50
N ALA A 167 14.78 16.25 -34.98
CA ALA A 167 15.80 17.30 -34.97
C ALA A 167 16.34 17.59 -36.38
N PRO A 168 16.86 18.81 -36.66
CA PRO A 168 17.59 19.11 -37.88
C PRO A 168 18.78 18.15 -38.11
N ASP A 169 19.11 17.89 -39.38
CA ASP A 169 20.17 16.93 -39.73
C ASP A 169 21.53 17.29 -39.11
N GLU A 170 21.88 18.57 -39.06
CA GLU A 170 23.09 19.08 -38.40
C GLU A 170 23.22 18.67 -36.92
N VAL A 171 22.09 18.55 -36.21
CA VAL A 171 22.05 18.10 -34.82
C VAL A 171 22.15 16.57 -34.76
N ARG A 172 21.43 15.87 -35.64
CA ARG A 172 21.39 14.40 -35.69
C ARG A 172 22.73 13.80 -36.06
N ASP A 173 23.44 14.37 -37.02
CA ASP A 173 24.67 13.80 -37.54
C ASP A 173 25.81 13.81 -36.51
N GLN A 174 25.77 14.75 -35.56
CA GLN A 174 26.71 14.80 -34.43
C GLN A 174 26.52 13.66 -33.42
N ILE A 175 25.34 13.02 -33.39
CA ILE A 175 24.95 12.12 -32.30
C ILE A 175 24.52 10.72 -32.76
N ARG A 176 24.41 10.49 -34.07
CA ARG A 176 23.84 9.28 -34.70
C ARG A 176 24.54 7.97 -34.30
N ASN A 177 25.86 8.02 -34.09
CA ASN A 177 26.69 6.83 -33.86
C ASN A 177 27.02 6.61 -32.37
N LEU A 178 26.47 7.42 -31.47
CA LEU A 178 26.76 7.31 -30.04
C LEU A 178 25.92 6.19 -29.41
N THR A 179 26.55 5.38 -28.56
CA THR A 179 25.80 4.48 -27.68
C THR A 179 24.92 5.30 -26.72
N ARG A 180 23.89 4.68 -26.14
CA ARG A 180 22.93 5.38 -25.26
C ARG A 180 23.62 6.24 -24.18
N MET A 181 24.62 5.69 -23.49
CA MET A 181 25.26 6.42 -22.39
C MET A 181 26.23 7.49 -22.91
N GLN A 182 26.94 7.23 -24.01
CA GLN A 182 27.75 8.26 -24.68
C GLN A 182 26.88 9.42 -25.16
N LEU A 183 25.75 9.11 -25.80
CA LEU A 183 24.76 10.09 -26.25
C LEU A 183 24.30 10.97 -25.09
N ILE A 184 23.80 10.38 -24.02
CA ILE A 184 23.25 11.11 -22.87
C ILE A 184 24.32 12.03 -22.25
N ARG A 185 25.53 11.52 -22.03
CA ARG A 185 26.64 12.32 -21.48
C ARG A 185 27.07 13.43 -22.43
N HIS A 186 27.17 13.13 -23.73
CA HIS A 186 27.52 14.12 -24.76
C HIS A 186 26.49 15.26 -24.81
N LEU A 187 25.19 14.93 -24.83
CA LEU A 187 24.11 15.91 -24.79
C LEU A 187 24.13 16.75 -23.51
N ALA A 188 24.30 16.11 -22.34
CA ALA A 188 24.36 16.82 -21.06
C ALA A 188 25.55 17.80 -20.99
N ALA A 189 26.64 17.49 -21.70
CA ALA A 189 27.83 18.32 -21.78
C ALA A 189 27.72 19.50 -22.76
N TRP A 190 26.69 19.57 -23.62
CA TRP A 190 26.54 20.66 -24.58
C TRP A 190 26.54 22.05 -23.94
N ARG A 191 27.03 23.03 -24.69
CA ARG A 191 27.10 24.46 -24.32
C ARG A 191 26.57 25.29 -25.49
N PRO A 192 25.28 25.17 -25.84
CA PRO A 192 24.70 26.00 -26.90
C PRO A 192 24.75 27.47 -26.47
N ASP A 193 25.07 28.35 -27.40
CA ASP A 193 24.83 29.78 -27.22
C ASP A 193 23.31 30.03 -27.25
N VAL A 194 22.78 30.58 -26.16
CA VAL A 194 21.34 30.81 -25.98
C VAL A 194 20.90 32.20 -26.42
N SER A 195 21.83 33.01 -26.96
CA SER A 195 21.56 34.35 -27.48
C SER A 195 20.45 34.39 -28.54
N ASN A 196 20.33 33.34 -29.36
CA ASN A 196 19.27 33.17 -30.35
C ASN A 196 18.45 31.88 -30.11
N ALA A 197 17.74 31.81 -29.00
CA ALA A 197 16.90 30.64 -28.67
C ALA A 197 15.70 30.42 -29.63
N THR A 198 15.41 31.38 -30.51
CA THR A 198 14.38 31.24 -31.56
C THR A 198 14.85 30.42 -32.76
N ASP A 199 16.16 30.22 -32.92
CA ASP A 199 16.70 29.27 -33.90
C ASP A 199 16.36 27.83 -33.48
N PRO A 200 15.67 27.04 -34.34
CA PRO A 200 15.37 25.64 -34.05
C PRO A 200 16.59 24.79 -33.66
N VAL A 201 17.76 24.98 -34.29
CA VAL A 201 18.97 24.21 -33.97
C VAL A 201 19.41 24.48 -32.54
N VAL A 202 19.41 25.76 -32.14
CA VAL A 202 19.73 26.18 -30.76
C VAL A 202 18.69 25.61 -29.79
N ALA A 203 17.41 25.71 -30.10
CA ALA A 203 16.32 25.19 -29.28
C ALA A 203 16.45 23.66 -29.06
N TYR A 204 16.73 22.89 -30.11
CA TYR A 204 16.99 21.44 -30.00
C TYR A 204 18.19 21.14 -29.11
N ARG A 205 19.29 21.89 -29.25
CA ARG A 205 20.48 21.70 -28.41
C ARG A 205 20.20 21.98 -26.94
N VAL A 206 19.46 23.05 -26.64
CA VAL A 206 19.06 23.39 -25.27
C VAL A 206 18.14 22.30 -24.68
N ALA A 207 17.11 21.88 -25.41
CA ALA A 207 16.16 20.87 -24.95
C ALA A 207 16.83 19.50 -24.72
N LEU A 208 17.62 19.01 -25.69
CA LEU A 208 18.31 17.73 -25.59
C LEU A 208 19.36 17.72 -24.47
N LYS A 209 20.05 18.85 -24.23
CA LYS A 209 20.91 19.03 -23.06
C LYS A 209 20.12 18.90 -21.76
N SER A 210 18.96 19.56 -21.66
CA SER A 210 18.11 19.47 -20.47
C SER A 210 17.64 18.04 -20.21
N PHE A 211 17.26 17.29 -21.25
CA PHE A 211 16.89 15.88 -21.11
C PHE A 211 18.07 15.00 -20.72
N GLY A 212 19.25 15.26 -21.29
CA GLY A 212 20.49 14.56 -20.93
C GLY A 212 20.82 14.72 -19.45
N ARG A 213 20.81 15.97 -18.95
CA ARG A 213 21.04 16.27 -17.52
C ARG A 213 20.03 15.59 -16.62
N ARG A 214 18.73 15.75 -16.92
CA ARG A 214 17.66 15.13 -16.13
C ARG A 214 17.78 13.61 -16.10
N TYR A 215 18.17 12.97 -17.20
CA TYR A 215 18.37 11.52 -17.21
C TYR A 215 19.50 11.09 -16.26
N LEU A 216 20.61 11.84 -16.24
CA LEU A 216 21.75 11.57 -15.34
C LEU A 216 21.35 11.79 -13.89
N GLU A 217 20.75 12.94 -13.56
CA GLU A 217 20.27 13.25 -12.21
C GLU A 217 19.31 12.18 -11.68
N LEU A 218 18.33 11.75 -12.50
CA LEU A 218 17.41 10.66 -12.13
C LEU A 218 18.09 9.29 -12.06
N THR A 219 19.22 9.10 -12.75
CA THR A 219 20.00 7.85 -12.63
C THR A 219 20.70 7.80 -11.29
N ASP A 220 21.30 8.91 -10.88
CA ASP A 220 22.00 9.04 -9.60
C ASP A 220 21.00 8.94 -8.44
N GLU A 221 19.85 9.64 -8.52
CA GLU A 221 18.77 9.53 -7.52
C GLU A 221 18.28 8.09 -7.33
N ILE A 222 18.17 7.31 -8.41
CA ILE A 222 17.77 5.89 -8.31
C ILE A 222 18.84 5.06 -7.58
N VAL A 223 20.12 5.34 -7.81
CA VAL A 223 21.23 4.65 -7.13
C VAL A 223 21.22 5.01 -5.64
N ASP A 224 21.13 6.29 -5.30
CA ASP A 224 21.07 6.76 -3.92
C ASP A 224 19.89 6.13 -3.16
N LEU A 225 18.72 6.03 -3.81
CA LEU A 225 17.55 5.37 -3.23
C LEU A 225 17.72 3.85 -3.12
N ASP A 226 18.38 3.21 -4.08
CA ASP A 226 18.71 1.78 -4.01
C ASP A 226 19.65 1.48 -2.84
N ASP A 227 20.64 2.34 -2.56
CA ASP A 227 21.56 2.20 -1.44
C ASP A 227 20.86 2.29 -0.08
N LEU A 228 19.75 3.01 0.01
CA LEU A 228 18.89 3.05 1.20
C LEU A 228 17.90 1.87 1.26
N ILE A 229 17.32 1.49 0.12
CA ILE A 229 16.27 0.45 0.05
C ILE A 229 16.85 -0.95 0.26
N ASN A 230 17.99 -1.25 -0.36
CA ASN A 230 18.55 -2.61 -0.37
C ASN A 230 18.83 -3.13 1.06
N PRO A 231 19.51 -2.38 1.96
CA PRO A 231 19.78 -2.85 3.32
C PRO A 231 18.52 -3.04 4.14
N ILE A 232 17.52 -2.16 3.98
CA ILE A 232 16.24 -2.28 4.71
C ILE A 232 15.53 -3.58 4.33
N VAL A 233 15.46 -3.91 3.03
CA VAL A 233 14.81 -5.15 2.57
C VAL A 233 15.59 -6.39 3.03
N GLN A 234 16.92 -6.34 2.97
CA GLN A 234 17.79 -7.43 3.43
C GLN A 234 17.61 -7.71 4.93
N ALA A 235 17.46 -6.67 5.74
CA ALA A 235 17.23 -6.81 7.17
C ALA A 235 15.81 -7.32 7.49
N LEU A 236 14.79 -6.83 6.79
CA LEU A 236 13.38 -7.15 7.08
C LEU A 236 12.94 -8.54 6.61
N ALA A 237 13.49 -9.03 5.49
CA ALA A 237 13.05 -10.30 4.91
C ALA A 237 14.16 -11.06 4.16
N PRO A 238 15.27 -11.43 4.82
CA PRO A 238 16.32 -12.24 4.20
C PRO A 238 15.78 -13.55 3.61
N GLN A 239 14.86 -14.21 4.31
CA GLN A 239 14.19 -15.45 3.88
C GLN A 239 13.35 -15.31 2.61
N LEU A 240 12.89 -14.10 2.26
CA LEU A 240 12.23 -13.85 0.98
C LEU A 240 13.26 -13.82 -0.16
N LEU A 241 14.43 -13.21 0.08
CA LEU A 241 15.49 -13.07 -0.92
C LEU A 241 16.16 -14.40 -1.28
N GLU A 242 16.12 -15.38 -0.39
CA GLU A 242 16.56 -16.76 -0.66
C GLU A 242 15.67 -17.48 -1.69
N ARG A 243 14.46 -16.97 -1.95
CA ARG A 243 13.51 -17.63 -2.84
C ARG A 243 13.75 -17.24 -4.29
N VAL A 244 13.82 -18.24 -5.16
CA VAL A 244 13.99 -18.04 -6.61
C VAL A 244 12.94 -17.06 -7.14
N GLY A 245 13.39 -16.06 -7.88
CA GLY A 245 12.54 -15.04 -8.49
C GLY A 245 12.10 -13.90 -7.57
N ILE A 246 12.44 -13.92 -6.28
CA ILE A 246 12.18 -12.81 -5.36
C ILE A 246 13.48 -12.03 -5.15
N GLY A 247 13.61 -10.88 -5.84
CA GLY A 247 14.66 -9.89 -5.57
C GLY A 247 14.15 -8.73 -4.71
N ILE A 248 15.01 -7.75 -4.45
CA ILE A 248 14.73 -6.59 -3.59
C ILE A 248 13.41 -5.90 -3.94
N GLU A 249 13.17 -5.63 -5.23
CA GLU A 249 11.95 -4.96 -5.69
C GLU A 249 10.67 -5.75 -5.39
N VAL A 250 10.73 -7.09 -5.53
CA VAL A 250 9.60 -7.97 -5.26
C VAL A 250 9.38 -8.08 -3.75
N ALA A 251 10.44 -8.35 -2.99
CA ALA A 251 10.39 -8.46 -1.54
C ALA A 251 9.90 -7.16 -0.89
N GLY A 252 10.47 -6.02 -1.29
CA GLY A 252 10.07 -4.71 -0.80
C GLY A 252 8.62 -4.36 -1.13
N GLN A 253 8.09 -4.79 -2.28
CA GLN A 253 6.67 -4.65 -2.56
C GLN A 253 5.79 -5.48 -1.63
N LEU A 254 6.14 -6.74 -1.41
CA LEU A 254 5.37 -7.65 -0.57
C LEU A 254 5.38 -7.21 0.89
N LEU A 255 6.52 -6.72 1.39
CA LEU A 255 6.66 -6.09 2.70
C LEU A 255 5.72 -4.88 2.83
N VAL A 256 5.77 -3.94 1.88
CA VAL A 256 4.88 -2.77 1.86
C VAL A 256 3.40 -3.18 1.84
N THR A 257 3.06 -4.22 1.08
CA THR A 257 1.69 -4.73 1.01
C THR A 257 1.26 -5.34 2.35
N ALA A 258 2.13 -6.10 3.02
CA ALA A 258 1.88 -6.64 4.35
C ALA A 258 1.74 -5.54 5.42
N GLY A 259 2.64 -4.57 5.43
CA GLY A 259 2.76 -3.53 6.46
C GLY A 259 3.70 -3.92 7.60
N ASP A 260 3.99 -2.97 8.50
CA ASP A 260 4.83 -3.20 9.69
C ASP A 260 4.26 -4.22 10.68
N ASN A 261 2.94 -4.43 10.65
CA ASN A 261 2.17 -5.35 11.47
C ASN A 261 1.55 -6.49 10.63
N PRO A 262 2.36 -7.44 10.10
CA PRO A 262 1.87 -8.50 9.23
C PRO A 262 0.84 -9.43 9.91
N GLU A 263 0.88 -9.55 11.23
CA GLU A 263 -0.03 -10.35 12.06
C GLU A 263 -1.50 -9.91 11.98
N ARG A 264 -1.76 -8.69 11.50
CA ARG A 264 -3.13 -8.23 11.18
C ARG A 264 -3.82 -9.13 10.14
N MET A 265 -3.04 -9.84 9.34
CA MET A 265 -3.52 -10.76 8.30
C MET A 265 -3.72 -12.15 8.91
N LYS A 266 -4.97 -12.50 9.21
CA LYS A 266 -5.30 -13.74 9.95
C LYS A 266 -5.18 -15.04 9.14
N SER A 267 -4.87 -14.99 7.83
CA SER A 267 -4.71 -16.20 7.01
C SER A 267 -3.98 -15.96 5.69
N GLU A 268 -3.42 -17.04 5.13
CA GLU A 268 -2.87 -17.03 3.77
C GLU A 268 -3.91 -16.64 2.69
N ALA A 269 -5.18 -16.93 2.92
CA ALA A 269 -6.27 -16.60 2.00
C ALA A 269 -6.53 -15.09 2.03
N ALA A 270 -6.48 -14.46 3.21
CA ALA A 270 -6.57 -13.02 3.35
C ALA A 270 -5.41 -12.31 2.63
N PHE A 271 -4.18 -12.84 2.76
CA PHE A 271 -3.04 -12.29 2.02
C PHE A 271 -3.16 -12.47 0.50
N ALA A 272 -3.67 -13.61 0.03
CA ALA A 272 -3.95 -13.83 -1.39
C ALA A 272 -5.03 -12.88 -1.93
N MET A 273 -6.09 -12.61 -1.15
CA MET A 273 -7.11 -11.60 -1.46
C MET A 273 -6.48 -10.21 -1.56
N LEU A 274 -5.66 -9.83 -0.58
CA LEU A 274 -4.95 -8.55 -0.54
C LEU A 274 -4.04 -8.37 -1.76
N CYS A 275 -3.32 -9.41 -2.18
CA CYS A 275 -2.48 -9.39 -3.37
C CYS A 275 -3.27 -9.50 -4.70
N GLY A 276 -4.60 -9.66 -4.64
CA GLY A 276 -5.45 -9.84 -5.81
C GLY A 276 -5.18 -11.13 -6.59
N VAL A 277 -4.67 -12.17 -5.92
CA VAL A 277 -4.37 -13.50 -6.49
C VAL A 277 -5.26 -14.60 -5.94
N SER A 278 -6.26 -14.25 -5.14
CA SER A 278 -7.32 -15.18 -4.76
C SER A 278 -8.17 -15.57 -5.98
N PRO A 279 -8.48 -16.86 -6.14
CA PRO A 279 -9.40 -17.30 -7.17
C PRO A 279 -10.81 -16.84 -6.81
N LEU A 280 -11.48 -16.10 -7.72
CA LEU A 280 -12.88 -15.76 -7.57
C LEU A 280 -13.72 -16.70 -8.43
N PRO A 281 -14.68 -17.45 -7.85
CA PRO A 281 -15.60 -18.27 -8.64
C PRO A 281 -16.29 -17.44 -9.70
N ALA A 282 -16.27 -17.93 -10.94
CA ALA A 282 -16.93 -17.35 -12.10
C ALA A 282 -17.50 -18.50 -12.94
N SER A 283 -18.26 -19.35 -12.26
CA SER A 283 -18.87 -20.55 -12.84
C SER A 283 -20.37 -20.31 -13.04
N SER A 284 -20.88 -20.71 -14.20
CA SER A 284 -22.31 -20.91 -14.45
C SER A 284 -22.48 -22.33 -15.03
N GLY A 285 -23.21 -23.20 -14.33
CA GLY A 285 -23.41 -24.59 -14.76
C GLY A 285 -22.17 -25.49 -14.61
N MET A 286 -21.92 -26.35 -15.61
CA MET A 286 -20.95 -27.48 -15.59
C MET A 286 -19.47 -27.10 -15.66
N THR A 287 -19.11 -25.82 -15.82
CA THR A 287 -17.71 -25.38 -15.94
C THR A 287 -17.24 -24.66 -14.68
N GLN A 288 -16.23 -25.22 -14.00
CA GLN A 288 -15.55 -24.53 -12.89
C GLN A 288 -14.50 -23.56 -13.44
N ARG A 289 -14.85 -22.28 -13.54
CA ARG A 289 -13.93 -21.22 -13.96
C ARG A 289 -13.71 -20.22 -12.83
N HIS A 290 -12.49 -19.70 -12.76
CA HIS A 290 -12.12 -18.67 -11.79
C HIS A 290 -11.66 -17.40 -12.52
N ARG A 291 -12.21 -16.25 -12.13
CA ARG A 291 -11.82 -14.95 -12.68
C ARG A 291 -10.72 -14.28 -11.87
N LEU A 292 -10.05 -13.32 -12.51
CA LEU A 292 -9.05 -12.46 -11.87
C LEU A 292 -9.71 -11.56 -10.81
N ASN A 293 -9.09 -11.46 -9.64
CA ASN A 293 -9.53 -10.52 -8.62
C ASN A 293 -9.23 -9.05 -9.01
N ARG A 294 -10.32 -8.28 -9.13
CA ARG A 294 -10.51 -6.81 -9.17
C ARG A 294 -9.82 -5.94 -8.10
N GLY A 295 -9.92 -6.38 -6.86
CA GLY A 295 -9.91 -5.50 -5.69
C GLY A 295 -8.62 -5.50 -4.86
N GLY A 296 -7.62 -6.31 -5.21
CA GLY A 296 -6.35 -6.36 -4.47
C GLY A 296 -5.30 -5.36 -4.95
N ASP A 297 -4.21 -5.26 -4.19
CA ASP A 297 -3.02 -4.48 -4.48
C ASP A 297 -2.39 -4.92 -5.82
N ARG A 298 -2.47 -4.03 -6.81
CA ARG A 298 -1.97 -4.27 -8.17
C ARG A 298 -0.45 -4.33 -8.24
N GLN A 299 0.25 -3.62 -7.35
CA GLN A 299 1.70 -3.66 -7.30
C GLN A 299 2.17 -4.99 -6.71
N ALA A 300 1.52 -5.48 -5.65
CA ALA A 300 1.77 -6.82 -5.10
C ALA A 300 1.48 -7.91 -6.15
N ASN A 301 0.37 -7.78 -6.86
CA ASN A 301 -0.01 -8.70 -7.93
C ASN A 301 1.04 -8.78 -9.04
N ARG A 302 1.61 -7.62 -9.43
CA ARG A 302 2.70 -7.51 -10.38
C ARG A 302 4.00 -8.11 -9.83
N ALA A 303 4.33 -7.86 -8.57
CA ALA A 303 5.51 -8.42 -7.92
C ALA A 303 5.47 -9.96 -7.93
N LEU A 304 4.35 -10.55 -7.53
CA LEU A 304 4.13 -12.00 -7.61
C LEU A 304 4.22 -12.52 -9.05
N HIS A 305 3.71 -11.76 -10.02
CA HIS A 305 3.81 -12.14 -11.43
C HIS A 305 5.26 -12.17 -11.90
N LEU A 306 6.06 -11.13 -11.61
CA LEU A 306 7.48 -11.09 -11.98
C LEU A 306 8.26 -12.26 -11.37
N ALA A 307 8.02 -12.55 -10.10
CA ALA A 307 8.65 -13.70 -9.44
C ALA A 307 8.26 -15.03 -10.09
N VAL A 308 6.99 -15.23 -10.42
CA VAL A 308 6.53 -16.44 -11.12
C VAL A 308 7.15 -16.57 -12.50
N ILE A 309 7.30 -15.48 -13.26
CA ILE A 309 7.94 -15.53 -14.59
C ILE A 309 9.42 -15.90 -14.47
N SER A 310 10.12 -15.34 -13.47
CA SER A 310 11.49 -15.74 -13.16
C SER A 310 11.57 -17.22 -12.76
N ARG A 311 10.66 -17.72 -11.92
CA ARG A 311 10.60 -19.13 -11.51
C ARG A 311 10.32 -20.07 -12.68
N LEU A 312 9.42 -19.72 -13.59
CA LEU A 312 9.18 -20.50 -14.81
C LEU A 312 10.45 -20.66 -15.67
N ARG A 313 11.35 -19.68 -15.62
CA ARG A 313 12.63 -19.74 -16.33
C ARG A 313 13.72 -20.47 -15.55
N LEU A 314 13.76 -20.34 -14.23
CA LEU A 314 14.94 -20.71 -13.42
C LEU A 314 14.69 -21.87 -12.44
N ASP A 315 13.47 -22.06 -11.93
CA ASP A 315 13.15 -23.05 -10.89
C ASP A 315 12.65 -24.38 -11.51
N PRO A 316 13.38 -25.50 -11.32
CA PRO A 316 12.96 -26.81 -11.82
C PRO A 316 11.59 -27.28 -11.30
N ARG A 317 11.24 -26.98 -10.04
CA ARG A 317 9.96 -27.40 -9.45
C ARG A 317 8.78 -26.69 -10.12
N THR A 318 8.90 -25.38 -10.32
CA THR A 318 7.91 -24.57 -11.05
C THR A 318 7.76 -25.03 -12.50
N LYS A 319 8.87 -25.39 -13.18
CA LYS A 319 8.82 -25.93 -14.55
C LYS A 319 8.06 -27.27 -14.61
N ALA A 320 8.36 -28.19 -13.70
CA ALA A 320 7.67 -29.48 -13.62
C ALA A 320 6.16 -29.30 -13.36
N TYR A 321 5.79 -28.41 -12.44
CA TYR A 321 4.39 -28.09 -12.18
C TYR A 321 3.70 -27.49 -13.41
N ALA A 322 4.36 -26.58 -14.12
CA ALA A 322 3.82 -25.99 -15.34
C ALA A 322 3.63 -27.03 -16.44
N ALA A 323 4.60 -27.92 -16.66
CA ALA A 323 4.50 -29.01 -17.62
C ALA A 323 3.32 -29.95 -17.29
N LYS A 324 3.18 -30.34 -16.01
CA LYS A 324 2.06 -31.15 -15.54
C LYS A 324 0.71 -30.48 -15.83
N LYS A 325 0.55 -29.21 -15.48
CA LYS A 325 -0.71 -28.49 -15.71
C LYS A 325 -1.02 -28.27 -17.19
N THR A 326 0.00 -28.08 -18.02
CA THR A 326 -0.17 -28.05 -19.48
C THR A 326 -0.69 -29.40 -20.00
N ALA A 327 -0.15 -30.53 -19.51
CA ALA A 327 -0.64 -31.86 -19.87
C ALA A 327 -2.09 -32.12 -19.42
N GLU A 328 -2.52 -31.50 -18.33
CA GLU A 328 -3.92 -31.50 -17.85
C GLU A 328 -4.85 -30.54 -18.64
N GLY A 329 -4.35 -29.89 -19.69
CA GLY A 329 -5.15 -29.01 -20.56
C GLY A 329 -5.28 -27.56 -20.10
N HIS A 330 -4.54 -27.13 -19.07
CA HIS A 330 -4.60 -25.74 -18.60
C HIS A 330 -3.84 -24.78 -19.53
N SER A 331 -4.44 -23.61 -19.76
CA SER A 331 -3.77 -22.51 -20.46
C SER A 331 -2.62 -21.91 -19.64
N LYS A 332 -1.64 -21.30 -20.32
CA LYS A 332 -0.52 -20.60 -19.67
C LYS A 332 -0.97 -19.58 -18.63
N MET A 333 -2.09 -18.88 -18.87
CA MET A 333 -2.62 -17.89 -17.94
C MET A 333 -3.24 -18.52 -16.69
N GLU A 334 -3.88 -19.68 -16.80
CA GLU A 334 -4.37 -20.43 -15.63
C GLU A 334 -3.21 -20.97 -14.80
N ILE A 335 -2.18 -21.50 -15.45
CA ILE A 335 -0.96 -21.97 -14.78
C ILE A 335 -0.31 -20.84 -13.98
N ILE A 336 -0.14 -19.66 -14.59
CA ILE A 336 0.42 -18.48 -13.91
C ILE A 336 -0.45 -18.07 -12.73
N ARG A 337 -1.79 -18.12 -12.83
CA ARG A 337 -2.68 -17.79 -11.70
C ARG A 337 -2.48 -18.77 -10.53
N CYS A 338 -2.42 -20.08 -10.82
CA CYS A 338 -2.13 -21.09 -9.80
C CYS A 338 -0.77 -20.83 -9.13
N LEU A 339 0.28 -20.61 -9.92
CA LEU A 339 1.63 -20.33 -9.41
C LEU A 339 1.66 -19.07 -8.54
N LYS A 340 0.96 -18.00 -8.93
CA LYS A 340 0.86 -16.78 -8.11
C LYS A 340 0.14 -17.03 -6.79
N ARG A 341 -0.88 -17.91 -6.77
CA ARG A 341 -1.58 -18.28 -5.53
C ARG A 341 -0.69 -19.10 -4.60
N TYR A 342 0.09 -20.04 -5.14
CA TYR A 342 1.08 -20.80 -4.37
C TYR A 342 2.19 -19.90 -3.83
N LEU A 343 2.71 -18.99 -4.66
CA LEU A 343 3.72 -18.03 -4.23
C LEU A 343 3.21 -17.10 -3.13
N ALA A 344 1.97 -16.62 -3.24
CA ALA A 344 1.38 -15.80 -2.17
C ALA A 344 1.25 -16.57 -0.85
N ARG A 345 0.90 -17.86 -0.90
CA ARG A 345 0.91 -18.74 0.28
C ARG A 345 2.30 -18.84 0.90
N GLU A 346 3.31 -19.14 0.08
CA GLU A 346 4.70 -19.24 0.53
C GLU A 346 5.16 -17.93 1.19
N VAL A 347 4.92 -16.80 0.53
CA VAL A 347 5.26 -15.47 1.04
C VAL A 347 4.56 -15.17 2.37
N TYR A 348 3.28 -15.54 2.52
CA TYR A 348 2.56 -15.33 3.79
C TYR A 348 3.25 -15.98 4.97
N PHE A 349 3.70 -17.24 4.83
CA PHE A 349 4.40 -17.94 5.90
C PHE A 349 5.80 -17.40 6.13
N LEU A 350 6.51 -16.96 5.08
CA LEU A 350 7.81 -16.33 5.22
C LEU A 350 7.74 -14.96 5.93
N LEU A 351 6.62 -14.26 5.79
CA LEU A 351 6.36 -13.00 6.51
C LEU A 351 5.87 -13.23 7.95
N ASN A 352 5.48 -14.45 8.31
CA ASN A 352 4.93 -14.81 9.62
C ASN A 352 5.56 -16.11 10.15
N PRO A 353 6.87 -16.12 10.49
CA PRO A 353 7.62 -17.33 10.81
C PRO A 353 7.13 -18.10 12.05
N GLY A 354 6.22 -17.53 12.86
CA GLY A 354 5.57 -18.21 13.99
C GLY A 354 4.27 -18.96 13.65
N ILE A 355 3.80 -18.92 12.40
CA ILE A 355 2.59 -19.63 11.97
C ILE A 355 3.01 -20.91 11.26
N GLU A 356 2.68 -22.07 11.84
CA GLU A 356 3.01 -23.37 11.24
C GLU A 356 2.50 -23.49 9.80
N HIS A 357 3.39 -23.96 8.94
CA HIS A 357 3.09 -24.18 7.53
C HIS A 357 2.17 -25.39 7.38
N ILE A 358 0.85 -25.18 7.35
CA ILE A 358 -0.09 -26.26 7.01
C ILE A 358 0.23 -26.70 5.58
N THR A 359 0.75 -27.92 5.44
CA THR A 359 1.05 -28.52 4.15
C THR A 359 -0.23 -28.59 3.29
N PRO A 360 -0.16 -28.32 1.97
CA PRO A 360 -1.33 -28.42 1.11
C PRO A 360 -1.92 -29.84 1.16
N ASN A 361 -3.26 -29.95 1.25
CA ASN A 361 -4.04 -31.21 1.22
C ASN A 361 -4.01 -32.11 2.47
N THR A 362 -3.58 -31.65 3.64
CA THR A 362 -4.05 -32.30 4.88
C THR A 362 -5.48 -31.84 5.14
N LYS A 363 -6.46 -32.74 4.96
CA LYS A 363 -7.77 -32.56 5.59
C LYS A 363 -7.51 -32.25 7.07
N PRO A 364 -8.18 -31.26 7.69
CA PRO A 364 -8.10 -31.09 9.13
C PRO A 364 -8.42 -32.46 9.75
N ARG A 365 -7.53 -32.99 10.60
CA ARG A 365 -7.83 -34.17 11.40
C ARG A 365 -9.12 -33.82 12.15
N ARG A 366 -10.22 -34.48 11.80
CA ARG A 366 -11.40 -34.49 12.66
C ARG A 366 -10.91 -35.07 13.98
N ILE A 367 -10.89 -34.24 15.01
CA ILE A 367 -10.79 -34.72 16.37
C ILE A 367 -12.07 -35.54 16.56
N ALA A 368 -11.92 -36.86 16.67
CA ALA A 368 -13.03 -37.71 17.05
C ALA A 368 -13.40 -37.33 18.49
N ALA A 369 -14.66 -36.96 18.70
CA ALA A 369 -15.27 -36.92 20.02
C ALA A 369 -15.55 -38.34 20.50
#